data_AF-R7ZE04-F1
#
_entry.id   AF-R7ZE04-F1
#
_cell.length_a   1.000
_cell.length_b   1.000
_cell.length_c   1.000
_cell.angle_alpha   90.00
_cell.angle_beta   90.00
_cell.angle_gamma   90.00
#
_symmetry.space_group_name_H-M   'P 1'
#
loop_
_entity.id
_entity.type
_entity.pdbx_description
1 polymer ?
#
loop_
_entity_poly.entity_id
_entity_poly.type
_entity_poly.pdbx_seq_one_letter_code
_entity_poly.pdbx_strand_id
1 'polypeptide(L)'
;MTKKANPHIVSAIYRAEKGEEKLLQIVELEEIMELHTERLIRLAYYYVKDLQGAEDIVQDVFIKFYDNQQNYEERGELKAYLSRLVINKSKDYLRSWISRKIQVQQKIFNKHAVTKRDMLVQQDEHALIENAILALLDWKG
;
A
#
# COMPACT_ATOMS: atom_id res chain seq x y z
N MET A 1 -18.18 -20.65 21.45
CA MET A 1 -17.44 -21.93 21.46
C MET A 1 -16.23 -21.80 20.55
N THR A 2 -15.12 -21.30 21.09
CA THR A 2 -13.75 -21.50 20.58
C THR A 2 -12.87 -21.50 21.82
N LYS A 3 -12.45 -22.69 22.24
CA LYS A 3 -11.45 -22.84 23.31
C LYS A 3 -10.14 -22.34 22.72
N LYS A 4 -9.72 -21.09 23.03
CA LYS A 4 -8.34 -20.67 22.77
C LYS A 4 -7.44 -21.63 23.56
N ALA A 5 -6.55 -22.32 22.87
CA ALA A 5 -5.58 -23.18 23.52
C ALA A 5 -4.76 -22.34 24.50
N ASN A 6 -4.58 -22.85 25.72
CA ASN A 6 -3.76 -22.22 26.74
C ASN A 6 -2.30 -22.17 26.21
N PRO A 7 -1.66 -20.99 26.12
CA PRO A 7 -0.31 -20.84 25.57
C PRO A 7 0.72 -21.78 26.21
N HIS A 8 0.55 -22.06 27.50
CA HIS A 8 1.41 -22.99 28.25
C HIS A 8 1.24 -24.47 27.87
N ILE A 9 0.14 -24.85 27.22
CA ILE A 9 -0.09 -26.23 26.74
C ILE A 9 0.61 -26.46 25.41
N VAL A 10 0.63 -25.44 24.54
CA VAL A 10 1.34 -25.49 23.26
C VAL A 10 2.86 -25.61 23.51
N SER A 11 3.39 -24.92 24.53
CA SER A 11 4.81 -24.96 24.89
C SER A 11 5.30 -26.31 25.44
N ALA A 12 4.40 -27.18 25.91
CA ALA A 12 4.76 -28.47 26.49
C ALA A 12 4.93 -29.58 25.43
N ILE A 13 4.27 -29.47 24.27
CA ILE A 13 4.20 -30.54 23.26
C ILE A 13 5.40 -30.52 22.29
N TYR A 14 6.07 -29.38 22.11
CA TYR A 14 7.05 -29.17 21.02
C TYR A 14 8.54 -29.26 21.41
N ARG A 15 8.85 -29.86 22.56
CA ARG A 15 10.15 -29.76 23.25
C ARG A 15 11.23 -30.77 22.78
N ALA A 16 11.45 -30.96 21.48
CA ALA A 16 12.56 -31.81 21.01
C ALA A 16 13.29 -31.29 19.76
N GLU A 17 14.46 -30.69 20.02
CA GLU A 17 15.71 -30.66 19.24
C GLU A 17 15.76 -29.83 17.93
N LYS A 18 16.63 -28.80 17.97
CA LYS A 18 17.00 -27.82 16.90
C LYS A 18 15.89 -26.93 16.33
N GLY A 19 14.62 -27.26 16.54
CA GLY A 19 13.49 -26.34 16.32
C GLY A 19 13.32 -25.28 17.41
N GLU A 20 13.98 -25.44 18.56
CA GLU A 20 13.69 -24.70 19.80
C GLU A 20 13.98 -23.20 19.71
N GLU A 21 15.09 -22.77 19.09
CA GLU A 21 15.42 -21.34 18.95
C GLU A 21 14.45 -20.60 18.03
N LYS A 22 14.09 -21.23 16.90
CA LYS A 22 13.14 -20.65 15.95
C LYS A 22 11.73 -20.64 16.53
N LEU A 23 11.38 -21.65 17.33
CA LEU A 23 10.12 -21.73 18.05
C LEU A 23 10.04 -20.66 19.15
N LEU A 24 11.12 -20.45 19.92
CA LEU A 24 11.20 -19.37 20.92
C LEU A 24 10.95 -18.01 20.26
N GLN A 25 11.59 -17.74 19.12
CA GLN A 25 11.40 -16.48 18.39
C GLN A 25 9.95 -16.27 17.92
N ILE A 26 9.29 -17.35 17.47
CA ILE A 26 7.88 -17.29 17.05
C ILE A 26 6.98 -17.00 18.25
N VAL A 27 7.19 -17.65 19.38
CA VAL A 27 6.41 -17.43 20.62
C VAL A 27 6.63 -16.01 21.15
N GLU A 28 7.88 -15.54 21.19
CA GLU A 28 8.19 -14.15 21.57
C GLU A 28 7.51 -13.15 20.62
N LEU A 29 7.51 -13.41 19.32
CA LEU A 29 6.84 -12.58 18.33
C LEU A 29 5.32 -12.54 18.57
N GLU A 30 4.69 -13.69 18.86
CA GLU A 30 3.26 -13.77 19.16
C GLU A 30 2.89 -12.90 20.38
N GLU A 31 3.67 -12.97 21.47
CA GLU A 31 3.45 -12.14 22.66
C GLU A 31 3.58 -10.64 22.36
N ILE A 32 4.61 -10.27 21.57
CA ILE A 32 4.82 -8.88 21.13
C ILE A 32 3.65 -8.41 20.25
N MET A 33 3.17 -9.26 19.34
CA MET A 33 2.04 -8.98 18.48
C MET A 33 0.76 -8.78 19.30
N GLU A 34 0.44 -9.68 20.23
CA GLU A 34 -0.73 -9.53 21.11
C GLU A 34 -0.68 -8.22 21.89
N LEU A 35 0.49 -7.83 22.40
CA LEU A 35 0.66 -6.63 23.22
C LEU A 35 0.64 -5.31 22.41
N HIS A 36 0.98 -5.34 21.12
CA HIS A 36 1.26 -4.10 20.37
C HIS A 36 0.39 -3.88 19.14
N THR A 37 -0.22 -4.92 18.56
CA THR A 37 -0.98 -4.83 17.30
C THR A 37 -2.02 -3.72 17.31
N GLU A 38 -2.90 -3.71 18.31
CA GLU A 38 -4.01 -2.75 18.38
C GLU A 38 -3.53 -1.28 18.42
N ARG A 39 -2.46 -1.01 19.18
CA ARG A 39 -1.86 0.33 19.27
C ARG A 39 -1.18 0.72 17.98
N LEU A 40 -0.46 -0.20 17.35
CA LEU A 40 0.25 0.06 16.10
C LEU A 40 -0.73 0.26 14.94
N ILE A 41 -1.85 -0.47 14.88
CA ILE A 41 -2.92 -0.26 13.89
C ILE A 41 -3.53 1.13 14.08
N ARG A 42 -3.86 1.54 15.31
CA ARG A 42 -4.35 2.90 15.58
C ARG A 42 -3.36 3.97 15.10
N LEU A 43 -2.07 3.75 15.35
CA LEU A 43 -1.02 4.66 14.91
C LEU A 43 -0.93 4.72 13.38
N ALA A 44 -0.89 3.58 12.69
CA ALA A 44 -0.85 3.52 11.24
C ALA A 44 -2.11 4.18 10.64
N TYR A 45 -3.29 3.84 11.15
CA TYR A 45 -4.57 4.41 10.73
C TYR A 45 -4.61 5.93 10.90
N TYR A 46 -4.01 6.48 11.97
CA TYR A 46 -3.88 7.92 12.14
C TYR A 46 -3.19 8.59 10.94
N TYR A 47 -2.16 7.95 10.36
CA TYR A 47 -1.45 8.44 9.17
C TYR A 47 -2.19 8.14 7.87
N VAL A 48 -2.61 6.90 7.64
CA VAL A 48 -3.10 6.47 6.31
C VAL A 48 -4.60 6.63 6.10
N LYS A 49 -5.39 6.74 7.18
CA LYS A 49 -6.86 6.84 7.16
C LYS A 49 -7.57 5.70 6.42
N ASP A 50 -6.89 4.56 6.30
CA ASP A 50 -7.36 3.33 5.66
C ASP A 50 -7.08 2.18 6.62
N LEU A 51 -8.12 1.43 7.01
CA LEU A 51 -7.98 0.34 7.98
C LEU A 51 -7.17 -0.81 7.40
N GLN A 52 -7.45 -1.18 6.15
CA GLN A 52 -6.76 -2.29 5.49
C GLN A 52 -5.27 -1.96 5.30
N GLY A 53 -4.96 -0.78 4.77
CA GLY A 53 -3.58 -0.31 4.66
C GLY A 53 -2.87 -0.19 6.00
N ALA A 54 -3.58 0.17 7.08
CA ALA A 54 -3.00 0.20 8.42
C ALA A 54 -2.65 -1.21 8.94
N GLU A 55 -3.53 -2.19 8.73
CA GLU A 55 -3.28 -3.60 9.08
C GLU A 55 -2.11 -4.17 8.29
N ASP A 56 -2.06 -3.92 6.97
CA ASP A 56 -0.97 -4.35 6.09
C ASP A 56 0.37 -3.75 6.54
N ILE A 57 0.41 -2.46 6.88
CA ILE A 57 1.61 -1.80 7.40
C ILE A 57 2.09 -2.46 8.69
N VAL A 58 1.18 -2.80 9.60
CA VAL A 58 1.55 -3.41 10.89
C VAL A 58 2.07 -4.83 10.70
N GLN A 59 1.48 -5.62 9.80
CA GLN A 59 2.02 -6.93 9.43
C GLN A 59 3.44 -6.82 8.86
N ASP A 60 3.65 -5.91 7.92
CA ASP A 60 4.97 -5.60 7.34
C ASP A 60 6.01 -5.23 8.41
N VAL A 61 5.59 -4.49 9.44
CA VAL A 61 6.45 -4.10 10.56
C VAL A 61 6.83 -5.31 11.41
N PHE A 62 5.91 -6.21 11.71
CA PHE A 62 6.22 -7.42 12.48
C PHE A 62 7.12 -8.38 11.71
N ILE A 63 6.92 -8.55 10.39
CA ILE A 63 7.81 -9.33 9.53
C ILE A 63 9.23 -8.74 9.57
N LYS A 64 9.34 -7.42 9.38
CA LYS A 64 10.64 -6.73 9.47
C LYS A 64 11.26 -6.83 10.86
N PHE A 65 10.46 -6.79 11.91
CA PHE A 65 10.95 -6.94 13.27
C PHE A 65 11.53 -8.34 13.47
N TYR A 66 10.78 -9.38 13.10
CA TYR A 66 11.21 -10.78 13.17
C TYR A 66 12.54 -11.01 12.42
N ASP A 67 12.65 -10.50 11.19
CA ASP A 67 13.88 -10.64 10.39
C ASP A 67 15.11 -9.98 11.03
N ASN A 68 14.90 -8.96 11.87
CA ASN A 68 15.97 -8.20 12.52
C ASN A 68 16.08 -8.48 14.04
N GLN A 69 15.25 -9.37 14.58
CA GLN A 69 15.12 -9.61 16.02
C GLN A 69 16.43 -10.12 16.64
N GLN A 70 17.21 -10.89 15.87
CA GLN A 70 18.54 -11.39 16.28
C GLN A 70 19.56 -10.28 16.56
N ASN A 71 19.39 -9.10 15.97
CA ASN A 71 20.31 -7.96 16.15
C ASN A 71 19.72 -6.89 17.08
N TYR A 72 18.53 -7.12 17.64
CA TYR A 72 17.85 -6.17 18.50
C TYR A 72 18.25 -6.43 19.96
N GLU A 73 19.10 -5.57 20.52
CA GLU A 73 19.32 -5.52 21.97
C GLU A 73 18.20 -4.71 22.64
N GLU A 74 17.45 -5.34 23.53
CA GLU A 74 16.39 -4.67 24.28
C GLU A 74 16.97 -3.67 25.29
N ARG A 75 16.93 -2.38 24.93
CA ARG A 75 17.30 -1.25 25.82
C ARG A 75 16.08 -0.55 26.43
N GLY A 76 14.95 -1.24 26.50
CA GLY A 76 13.65 -0.64 26.90
C GLY A 76 12.96 0.17 25.80
N GLU A 77 13.39 0.02 24.55
CA GLU A 77 12.97 0.87 23.41
C GLU A 77 11.98 0.20 22.45
N LEU A 78 11.49 -1.02 22.71
CA LEU A 78 10.76 -1.82 21.71
C LEU A 78 9.52 -1.10 21.18
N LYS A 79 8.74 -0.51 22.10
CA LYS A 79 7.58 0.31 21.75
C LYS A 79 7.96 1.48 20.84
N ALA A 80 9.06 2.18 21.14
CA ALA A 80 9.53 3.31 20.35
C ALA A 80 10.05 2.86 18.98
N TYR A 81 10.77 1.74 18.94
CA TYR A 81 11.27 1.10 17.75
C TYR A 81 10.15 0.69 16.79
N LEU A 82 9.18 -0.08 17.25
CA LEU A 82 8.01 -0.49 16.46
C LEU A 82 7.19 0.71 15.98
N SER A 83 7.01 1.72 16.86
CA SER A 83 6.31 2.95 16.47
C SER A 83 7.05 3.70 15.35
N ARG A 84 8.39 3.75 15.40
CA ARG A 84 9.22 4.37 14.36
C ARG A 84 9.10 3.62 13.03
N LEU A 85 9.13 2.29 13.06
CA LEU A 85 8.92 1.46 11.88
C LEU A 85 7.54 1.72 11.26
N VAL A 86 6.48 1.73 12.06
CA VAL A 86 5.11 2.04 11.60
C VAL A 86 5.02 3.42 10.97
N ILE A 87 5.58 4.45 11.62
CA ILE A 87 5.56 5.83 11.11
C ILE A 87 6.27 5.91 9.76
N ASN A 88 7.44 5.28 9.64
CA ASN A 88 8.20 5.30 8.39
C ASN A 88 7.45 4.58 7.26
N LYS A 89 6.94 3.38 7.53
CA LYS A 89 6.14 2.61 6.57
C LYS A 89 4.87 3.36 6.15
N SER A 90 4.20 4.03 7.08
CA SER A 90 3.00 4.84 6.78
C SER A 90 3.33 6.00 5.85
N LYS A 91 4.47 6.67 6.05
CA LYS A 91 4.94 7.74 5.15
C LYS A 91 5.26 7.19 3.76
N ASP A 92 5.89 6.02 3.67
CA ASP A 92 6.21 5.38 2.39
C ASP A 92 4.95 4.96 1.63
N TYR A 93 3.96 4.40 2.34
CA TYR A 93 2.65 4.08 1.79
C TYR A 93 2.00 5.32 1.16
N LEU A 94 1.96 6.44 1.92
CA LEU A 94 1.37 7.69 1.44
C LEU A 94 2.12 8.29 0.24
N ARG A 95 3.46 8.28 0.26
CA ARG A 95 4.27 8.71 -0.90
C ARG A 95 3.92 7.91 -2.14
N SER A 96 3.84 6.59 -2.01
CA SER A 96 3.50 5.69 -3.11
C SER A 96 2.08 5.94 -3.62
N TRP A 97 1.11 6.16 -2.73
CA TRP A 97 -0.26 6.51 -3.08
C TRP A 97 -0.36 7.83 -3.84
N ILE A 98 0.32 8.88 -3.38
CA ILE A 98 0.37 10.19 -4.04
C ILE A 98 0.97 10.05 -5.44
N SER A 99 2.10 9.35 -5.56
CA SER A 99 2.76 9.11 -6.85
C SER A 99 1.84 8.40 -7.85
N ARG A 100 1.12 7.36 -7.41
CA ARG A 100 0.13 6.66 -8.25
C ARG A 100 -1.00 7.60 -8.68
N LYS A 101 -1.53 8.42 -7.77
CA LYS A 101 -2.60 9.37 -8.08
C LYS A 101 -2.17 10.38 -9.14
N ILE A 102 -0.97 10.95 -9.02
CA ILE A 102 -0.42 11.90 -10.00
C ILE A 102 -0.28 11.24 -11.37
N GLN A 103 0.25 10.02 -11.43
CA GLN A 103 0.39 9.29 -12.70
C GLN A 103 -0.95 9.03 -13.39
N VAL A 104 -1.97 8.66 -12.62
CA VAL A 104 -3.33 8.46 -13.16
C VAL A 104 -3.90 9.77 -13.69
N GLN A 105 -3.77 10.86 -12.93
CA GLN A 105 -4.24 12.18 -13.36
C GLN A 105 -3.54 12.65 -14.64
N GLN A 106 -2.23 12.46 -14.76
CA GLN A 106 -1.47 12.80 -15.97
C GLN A 106 -1.93 11.98 -17.18
N LYS A 107 -2.15 10.67 -17.01
CA LYS A 107 -2.66 9.80 -18.09
C LYS A 107 -4.05 10.25 -18.56
N ILE A 108 -4.94 10.59 -17.63
CA ILE A 108 -6.29 11.08 -17.95
C ILE A 108 -6.20 12.43 -18.68
N PHE A 109 -5.42 13.38 -18.15
CA PHE A 109 -5.25 14.69 -18.77
C PHE A 109 -4.66 14.59 -20.18
N ASN A 110 -3.60 13.80 -20.37
CA ASN A 110 -3.00 13.58 -21.68
C ASN A 110 -3.98 12.94 -22.66
N LYS A 111 -4.78 11.97 -22.21
CA LYS A 111 -5.83 11.36 -23.05
C LYS A 111 -6.85 12.41 -23.51
N HIS A 112 -7.33 13.26 -22.61
CA HIS A 112 -8.25 14.34 -22.97
C HIS A 112 -7.63 15.34 -23.95
N ALA A 113 -6.35 15.68 -23.78
CA ALA A 113 -5.64 16.58 -24.70
C ALA A 113 -5.51 15.99 -26.11
N VAL A 114 -5.23 14.69 -26.22
CA VAL A 114 -5.17 13.98 -27.51
C VAL A 114 -6.56 13.96 -28.16
N THR A 115 -7.58 13.51 -27.44
CA THR A 115 -8.96 13.46 -27.96
C THR A 115 -9.46 14.83 -28.44
N LYS A 116 -9.12 15.91 -27.72
CA LYS A 116 -9.50 17.27 -28.13
C LYS A 116 -8.81 17.70 -29.43
N ARG A 117 -7.53 17.34 -29.61
CA ARG A 117 -6.80 17.63 -30.86
C ARG A 117 -7.42 16.86 -32.04
N ASP A 118 -7.71 15.58 -31.86
CA ASP A 118 -8.31 14.75 -32.92
C ASP A 118 -9.66 15.32 -33.37
N MET A 119 -10.50 15.79 -32.43
CA MET A 119 -11.77 16.46 -32.77
C MET A 119 -11.59 17.75 -33.57
N LEU A 120 -10.60 18.58 -33.22
CA LEU A 120 -10.31 19.82 -33.96
C LEU A 120 -9.85 19.52 -35.39
N VAL A 121 -8.96 18.54 -35.55
CA VAL A 121 -8.51 18.08 -36.87
C VAL A 121 -9.69 17.59 -37.70
N GLN A 122 -10.57 16.79 -37.11
CA GLN A 122 -11.76 16.28 -37.80
C GLN A 122 -12.71 17.41 -38.22
N GLN A 123 -12.89 18.44 -37.39
CA GLN A 123 -13.70 19.62 -37.74
C GLN A 123 -13.11 20.40 -38.91
N ASP A 124 -11.80 20.62 -38.92
CA ASP A 124 -11.11 21.29 -40.02
C ASP A 124 -11.22 20.49 -41.34
N GLU A 125 -11.08 19.16 -41.27
CA GLU A 125 -11.29 18.26 -42.41
C GLU A 125 -12.72 18.34 -42.96
N HIS A 126 -13.73 18.33 -42.08
CA HIS A 126 -15.13 18.48 -42.48
C HIS A 126 -15.38 19.83 -43.18
N ALA A 127 -14.84 20.92 -42.66
CA ALA A 127 -14.99 22.24 -43.26
C ALA A 127 -14.32 22.33 -44.64
N LEU A 128 -13.16 21.70 -44.83
CA LEU A 128 -12.49 21.62 -46.13
C LEU A 128 -13.33 20.86 -47.16
N ILE A 129 -13.91 19.73 -46.77
CA ILE A 129 -14.80 18.94 -47.64
C ILE A 129 -16.04 19.75 -48.01
N GLU A 130 -16.66 20.42 -47.04
CA GLU A 130 -17.85 21.25 -47.27
C GLU A 130 -17.55 22.39 -48.26
N ASN A 131 -16.44 23.11 -48.07
CA ASN A 131 -16.01 24.16 -48.98
C ASN A 131 -15.71 23.64 -50.39
N ALA A 132 -15.11 22.46 -50.52
CA ALA A 132 -14.84 21.85 -51.82
C ALA A 132 -16.13 21.43 -52.55
N ILE A 133 -17.13 20.90 -51.81
CA ILE A 133 -18.44 20.58 -52.36
C ILE A 133 -19.14 21.84 -52.86
N LEU A 134 -19.14 22.92 -52.07
CA LEU A 134 -19.74 24.20 -52.46
C LEU A 134 -19.10 24.77 -53.74
N ALA A 135 -17.77 24.77 -53.83
CA ALA A 135 -17.06 25.25 -55.01
C ALA A 135 -17.40 24.44 -56.28
N LEU A 136 -17.61 23.13 -56.16
CA LEU A 136 -18.02 22.29 -57.29
C LEU A 136 -19.47 22.51 -57.72
N LEU A 137 -20.35 22.86 -56.77
CA LEU A 137 -21.74 23.22 -57.05
C LEU A 137 -21.83 24.59 -57.74
N ASP A 138 -21.06 25.57 -57.27
CA ASP A 138 -21.01 26.91 -57.85
C ASP A 138 -20.39 26.93 -59.26
N TRP A 139 -19.45 26.03 -59.57
CA TRP A 139 -18.83 25.92 -60.89
C TRP A 139 -19.74 25.36 -61.99
N LYS A 140 -20.86 24.73 -61.64
CA LYS A 140 -21.81 24.14 -62.60
C LYS A 140 -23.00 25.05 -62.96
N GLY A 141 -23.05 26.29 -62.46
CA GLY A 141 -24.03 27.32 -62.84
C GLY A 141 -23.45 28.31 -63.84
#